data_AF-A0A3C1S4R1-F1
#
_entry.id   AF-A0A3C1S4R1-F1
#
_cell.length_a   1.000
_cell.length_b   1.000
_cell.length_c   1.000
_cell.angle_alpha   90.00
_cell.angle_beta   90.00
_cell.angle_gamma   90.00
#
_symmetry.space_group_name_H-M   'P 1'
#
loop_
_entity.id
_entity.type
_entity.pdbx_description
1 polymer ?
#
loop_
_entity_poly.entity_id
_entity_poly.type
_entity_poly.pdbx_seq_one_letter_code
_entity_poly.pdbx_strand_id
1 'polypeptide(L)' 'MASASQEPSKKCWNCFVRLPLEVTQCYSCRKKVGDINEHGIARKPLDWLGYTLAIGSMSAFVYYIWWLFLHYNK' A
#
# COMPACT_ATOMS: atom_id res chain seq x y z
N MET A 1 12.05 -6.12 37.69
CA MET A 1 12.40 -7.26 36.82
C MET A 1 11.76 -7.00 35.47
N ALA A 2 12.50 -6.45 34.50
CA ALA A 2 12.00 -6.15 33.17
C ALA A 2 12.36 -7.31 32.24
N SER A 3 11.42 -8.23 32.03
CA SER A 3 11.57 -9.36 31.12
C SER A 3 11.46 -8.85 29.68
N ALA A 4 12.59 -8.81 28.98
CA ALA A 4 12.65 -8.73 27.53
C ALA A 4 12.08 -10.02 26.95
N SER A 5 10.81 -10.00 26.56
CA SER A 5 10.22 -11.06 25.76
C SER A 5 10.80 -10.96 24.34
N GLN A 6 11.41 -12.05 23.85
CA GLN A 6 11.68 -12.27 22.42
C GLN A 6 10.35 -12.51 21.70
N GLU A 7 9.45 -11.52 21.75
CA GLU A 7 8.28 -11.52 20.90
C GLU A 7 8.75 -11.26 19.47
N PRO A 8 8.23 -11.99 18.48
CA PRO A 8 8.56 -11.71 17.10
C PRO A 8 8.24 -10.22 16.87
N SER A 9 9.19 -9.49 16.30
CA SER A 9 9.08 -8.05 16.05
C SER A 9 9.25 -7.78 14.57
N LYS A 10 8.34 -7.02 13.97
CA LYS A 10 8.43 -6.59 12.58
C LYS A 10 9.00 -5.19 12.48
N LYS A 11 9.78 -4.95 11.45
CA LYS A 11 10.33 -3.62 11.17
C LYS A 11 9.37 -2.83 10.29
N CYS A 12 9.07 -1.58 10.64
CA CYS A 12 8.27 -0.70 9.78
C CYS A 12 9.00 -0.44 8.46
N TRP A 13 8.31 -0.56 7.32
CA TRP A 13 8.85 -0.25 6.00
C TRP A 13 9.26 1.22 5.84
N ASN A 14 8.60 2.14 6.54
CA ASN A 14 8.81 3.58 6.34
C ASN A 14 9.86 4.16 7.29
N CYS A 15 9.70 3.95 8.61
CA CYS A 15 10.57 4.55 9.62
C CYS A 15 11.51 3.56 10.31
N PHE A 16 11.54 2.30 9.87
CA PHE A 16 12.47 1.28 10.37
C PHE A 16 12.40 0.96 11.86
N VAL A 17 11.39 1.47 12.56
CA VAL A 17 11.15 1.18 13.98
C VAL A 17 10.68 -0.27 14.14
N ARG A 18 10.99 -0.89 15.28
CA ARG A 18 10.50 -2.23 15.62
C ARG A 18 9.09 -2.14 16.20
N LEU A 19 8.19 -2.96 15.69
CA LEU A 19 6.81 -3.07 16.12
C LEU A 19 6.50 -4.52 16.50
N PRO A 20 5.53 -4.76 17.39
CA PRO A 20 4.99 -6.11 17.59
C PRO A 20 4.35 -6.64 16.30
N LEU A 21 4.22 -7.96 16.15
CA LEU A 21 3.68 -8.57 14.93
C LEU A 21 2.23 -8.17 14.64
N GLU A 22 1.44 -7.97 15.70
CA GLU A 22 -0.01 -7.83 15.61
C GLU A 22 -0.48 -6.42 15.25
N VAL A 23 0.39 -5.41 15.37
CA VAL A 23 0.00 -4.04 15.05
C VAL A 23 -0.09 -3.80 13.55
N THR A 24 -1.23 -3.27 13.12
CA THR A 24 -1.51 -2.90 11.71
C THR A 24 -1.21 -1.44 11.41
N GLN A 25 -0.80 -0.67 12.43
CA GLN A 25 -0.43 0.73 12.32
C GLN A 25 0.84 1.03 13.11
N CYS A 26 1.74 1.83 12.52
CA CYS A 26 2.95 2.25 13.21
C CYS A 26 2.70 3.38 14.20
N TYR A 27 3.14 3.21 15.45
CA TYR A 27 3.03 4.24 16.49
C TYR A 27 3.86 5.50 16.21
N SER A 28 4.97 5.37 15.47
CA SER A 28 5.86 6.49 15.15
C SER A 28 5.42 7.27 13.90
N CYS A 29 5.29 6.58 12.75
CA CYS A 29 4.96 7.25 11.49
C CYS A 29 3.47 7.26 11.15
N ARG A 30 2.62 6.59 11.96
CA ARG A 30 1.16 6.45 11.75
C ARG A 30 0.72 5.85 10.43
N LYS A 31 1.66 5.33 9.62
CA LYS A 31 1.37 4.60 8.38
C LYS A 31 0.83 3.20 8.71
N LYS A 32 -0.08 2.73 7.85
CA LYS A 32 -0.56 1.34 7.86
C LYS A 32 0.60 0.41 7.51
N VAL A 33 0.78 -0.63 8.30
CA VAL A 33 1.81 -1.65 8.15
C VAL A 33 1.14 -3.02 8.00
N GLY A 34 1.50 -3.75 6.96
CA GLY A 34 0.95 -5.09 6.71
C GLY A 34 1.68 -6.19 7.46
N ASP A 35 1.49 -7.41 6.97
CA ASP A 35 2.18 -8.60 7.46
C ASP A 35 3.69 -8.56 7.24
N ILE A 36 4.39 -9.41 7.99
CA ILE A 36 5.84 -9.51 7.92
C ILE A 36 6.24 -10.19 6.60
N ASN A 37 7.22 -9.62 5.91
CA ASN A 37 7.92 -10.32 4.83
C ASN A 37 8.95 -11.28 5.42
N GLU A 38 9.42 -12.22 4.60
CA GLU A 38 10.52 -13.16 4.92
C GLU A 38 11.80 -12.45 5.39
N HIS A 39 11.96 -11.17 5.05
CA HIS A 39 13.07 -10.31 5.50
C HIS A 39 12.81 -9.59 6.84
N GLY A 40 11.72 -9.89 7.56
CA GLY A 40 11.37 -9.25 8.84
C GLY A 40 10.81 -7.81 8.71
N ILE A 41 10.49 -7.36 7.50
CA ILE A 41 9.98 -6.01 7.21
C ILE A 41 8.48 -6.08 6.90
N ALA A 42 7.67 -5.21 7.48
CA ALA A 42 6.24 -5.14 7.20
C ALA A 42 5.95 -4.76 5.75
N ARG A 43 5.00 -5.43 5.07
CA ARG A 43 4.57 -5.05 3.72
C ARG A 43 3.88 -3.68 3.71
N LYS A 44 4.13 -2.90 2.65
CA LYS A 44 3.34 -1.71 2.34
C LYS A 44 1.96 -2.19 1.87
N PRO A 45 0.85 -1.72 2.49
CA PRO A 45 -0.48 -2.06 2.00
C PRO A 45 -0.67 -1.49 0.60
N LEU A 46 -1.38 -2.23 -0.26
CA LEU A 46 -1.74 -1.75 -1.60
C LEU A 46 -2.63 -0.52 -1.48
N ASP A 47 -2.23 0.56 -2.16
CA ASP A 47 -2.98 1.81 -2.23
C ASP A 47 -4.11 1.69 -3.26
N TRP A 48 -5.19 0.98 -2.90
CA TRP A 48 -6.33 0.71 -3.79
C TRP A 48 -6.90 1.97 -4.46
N LEU A 49 -6.96 3.08 -3.73
CA LEU A 49 -7.49 4.36 -4.22
C LEU A 49 -6.62 4.95 -5.35
N GLY A 50 -5.30 4.77 -5.28
CA GLY A 50 -4.41 5.23 -6.35
C GLY A 50 -4.57 4.40 -7.63
N TYR A 51 -4.71 3.08 -7.47
CA TYR A 51 -4.92 2.17 -8.59
C TYR A 51 -6.26 2.41 -9.30
N THR A 52 -7.35 2.60 -8.55
CA THR A 52 -8.66 2.86 -9.16
C THR A 52 -8.68 4.17 -9.92
N LEU A 53 -8.05 5.23 -9.39
CA LEU A 53 -7.96 6.51 -10.08
C LEU A 53 -7.14 6.43 -11.37
N ALA A 54 -6.00 5.71 -11.33
CA ALA A 54 -5.14 5.52 -12.48
C ALA A 54 -5.81 4.69 -13.59
N ILE A 55 -6.50 3.61 -13.22
CA ILE A 55 -7.25 2.78 -14.17
C ILE A 55 -8.42 3.59 -14.75
N GLY A 56 -9.14 4.34 -13.92
CA GLY A 56 -10.23 5.21 -14.35
C GLY A 56 -9.79 6.29 -15.35
N SER A 57 -8.68 6.99 -15.07
CA SER A 57 -8.16 8.04 -15.96
C SER A 57 -7.67 7.48 -17.30
N MET A 58 -6.98 6.35 -17.29
CA MET A 58 -6.56 5.65 -18.51
C MET A 58 -7.76 5.17 -19.32
N SER A 59 -8.76 4.57 -18.67
CA SER A 59 -9.96 4.07 -19.35
C SER A 59 -10.77 5.21 -19.97
N ALA A 60 -10.93 6.33 -19.24
CA ALA A 60 -11.60 7.51 -19.76
C ALA A 60 -10.86 8.12 -20.96
N PHE A 61 -9.53 8.16 -20.93
CA PHE A 61 -8.73 8.66 -22.04
C PHE A 61 -8.86 7.79 -23.30
N VAL A 62 -8.76 6.46 -23.15
CA VAL A 62 -8.94 5.53 -24.27
C VAL A 62 -10.36 5.60 -24.81
N TYR A 63 -11.36 5.66 -23.93
CA TYR A 63 -12.76 5.82 -24.33
C TYR A 63 -12.98 7.13 -25.09
N TYR A 64 -12.39 8.24 -24.64
CA TYR A 64 -12.51 9.54 -25.29
C TYR A 64 -11.91 9.53 -26.70
N ILE A 65 -10.72 8.94 -26.86
CA ILE A 65 -10.11 8.76 -28.19
C ILE A 65 -10.99 7.87 -29.07
N TRP A 66 -11.40 6.71 -28.56
CA TRP A 66 -12.25 5.79 -29.33
C TRP A 66 -13.56 6.42 -29.76
N TRP A 67 -14.20 7.18 -28.86
CA TRP A 67 -15.41 7.94 -29.15
C TRP A 67 -15.16 9.00 -30.23
N LEU A 68 -14.09 9.80 -30.13
CA LEU A 68 -13.73 10.76 -31.17
C LEU A 68 -13.52 10.07 -32.53
N PHE A 69 -12.75 8.99 -32.59
CA PHE A 69 -12.42 8.34 -33.86
C PHE A 69 -13.60 7.57 -34.48
N LEU A 70 -14.46 6.94 -33.67
CA LEU A 70 -15.63 6.21 -34.19
C LEU A 70 -16.87 7.08 -34.41
N HIS A 71 -17.06 8.14 -33.62
CA HIS A 71 -18.18 9.06 -33.80
C HIS A 71 -17.92 10.08 -34.91
N TYR A 72 -16.66 10.51 -35.11
CA TYR A 72 -16.31 11.51 -36.14
C TYR A 72 -16.12 10.91 -37.53
N ASN A 73 -15.85 9.60 -37.65
CA ASN A 73 -15.65 8.91 -38.93
C ASN A 73 -16.93 8.25 -39.46
N LYS A 74 -18.09 8.76 -39.04
CA LYS A 74 -19.43 8.43 -39.54
C LYS A 74 -20.08 9.69 -40.07
#